data_AF-F1VYY4-F1
#
_entry.id   AF-F1VYY4-F1
#
_cell.length_a   1.000
_cell.length_b   1.000
_cell.length_c   1.000
_cell.angle_alpha   90.00
_cell.angle_beta   90.00
_cell.angle_gamma   90.00
#
_symmetry.space_group_name_H-M   'P 1'
#
loop_
_entity.id
_entity.type
_entity.pdbx_description
1 polymer ?
#
loop_
_entity_poly.entity_id
_entity_poly.type
_entity_poly.pdbx_seq_one_letter_code
_entity_poly.pdbx_strand_id
1 'polypeptide(L)'
;MLVAIARTESSMNPAAINRNRDGSYDLGLMQINSRWFPLLSRYGIGEQQLHDPCTSIHVGAWILSQNMQRLGNSWDAVGAYNSSRPVQRAAYAQRVYRNLPR
;
A
#
# COMPACT_ATOMS: atom_id res chain seq x y z
N MET A 1 12.83 0.27 1.92
CA MET A 1 11.72 0.22 0.94
C MET A 1 10.36 0.56 1.56
N LEU A 2 9.83 -0.25 2.48
CA LEU A 2 8.49 -0.04 3.06
C LEU A 2 8.29 1.35 3.71
N VAL A 3 9.32 1.89 4.37
CA VAL A 3 9.29 3.26 4.92
C VAL A 3 9.02 4.31 3.84
N ALA A 4 9.57 4.14 2.63
CA ALA A 4 9.35 5.08 1.54
C ALA A 4 7.93 4.98 0.97
N ILE A 5 7.36 3.77 0.96
CA ILE A 5 5.96 3.53 0.61
C ILE A 5 5.05 4.19 1.66
N ALA A 6 5.25 3.90 2.95
CA ALA A 6 4.48 4.51 4.04
C ALA A 6 4.50 6.06 4.01
N ARG A 7 5.67 6.66 3.74
CA ARG A 7 5.80 8.11 3.52
C ARG A 7 4.99 8.60 2.32
N THR A 8 4.99 7.83 1.23
CA THR A 8 4.27 8.17 -0.01
C THR A 8 2.76 8.02 0.15
N GLU A 9 2.32 7.04 0.93
CA GLU A 9 0.91 6.70 1.12
C GLU A 9 0.21 7.62 2.14
N SER A 10 0.82 7.83 3.30
CA SER A 10 0.15 8.48 4.43
C SER A 10 0.96 9.58 5.10
N SER A 11 2.15 9.91 4.60
CA SER A 11 3.11 10.77 5.31
C SER A 11 3.40 10.27 6.74
N MET A 12 3.43 8.94 6.91
CA MET A 12 3.61 8.25 8.20
C MET A 12 2.43 8.37 9.18
N ASN A 13 1.22 8.67 8.70
CA ASN A 13 0.03 8.77 9.55
C ASN A 13 -0.75 7.43 9.63
N PRO A 14 -0.76 6.73 10.78
CA PRO A 14 -1.50 5.47 10.92
C PRO A 14 -3.02 5.65 11.04
N ALA A 15 -3.51 6.86 11.28
CA ALA A 15 -4.94 7.18 11.28
C ALA A 15 -5.44 7.70 9.91
N ALA A 16 -4.60 7.62 8.87
CA ALA A 16 -4.98 8.12 7.54
C ALA A 16 -6.15 7.33 6.94
N ILE A 17 -7.13 8.06 6.40
CA ILE A 17 -8.30 7.52 5.72
C ILE A 17 -8.49 8.34 4.44
N ASN A 18 -8.48 7.68 3.29
CA ASN A 18 -8.78 8.31 2.01
C ASN A 18 -9.98 7.62 1.34
N ARG A 19 -10.94 8.39 0.83
CA ARG A 19 -12.11 7.87 0.12
C ARG A 19 -11.95 8.04 -1.38
N ASN A 20 -12.16 6.96 -2.12
CA ASN A 20 -12.04 6.93 -3.57
C ASN A 20 -13.39 7.19 -4.26
N ARG A 21 -13.34 7.65 -5.51
CA ARG A 21 -14.53 8.00 -6.30
C ARG A 21 -15.44 6.81 -6.61
N ASP A 22 -14.89 5.61 -6.56
CA ASP A 22 -15.60 4.36 -6.81
C ASP A 22 -16.27 3.77 -5.55
N GLY A 23 -16.21 4.49 -4.41
CA GLY A 23 -16.77 4.06 -3.14
C GLY A 23 -15.83 3.21 -2.29
N SER A 24 -14.67 2.78 -2.82
CA SER A 24 -13.62 2.17 -1.99
C SER A 24 -12.93 3.22 -1.12
N TYR A 25 -12.16 2.78 -0.13
CA TYR A 25 -11.38 3.66 0.75
C TYR A 25 -10.11 2.97 1.20
N ASP A 26 -9.09 3.77 1.50
CA ASP A 26 -7.77 3.32 1.89
C ASP A 26 -7.52 3.67 3.36
N LEU A 27 -7.04 2.70 4.14
CA LEU A 27 -6.86 2.83 5.58
C LEU A 27 -5.41 2.65 6.02
N GLY A 28 -5.03 3.41 7.05
CA GLY A 28 -3.84 3.16 7.83
C GLY A 28 -2.55 3.66 7.21
N LEU A 29 -1.44 3.31 7.86
CA LEU A 29 -0.10 3.76 7.51
C LEU A 29 0.28 3.44 6.06
N MET A 30 -0.13 2.28 5.58
CA MET A 30 0.17 1.78 4.23
C MET A 30 -0.97 1.98 3.23
N GLN A 31 -2.04 2.71 3.61
CA GLN A 31 -3.21 2.99 2.78
C GLN A 31 -3.77 1.73 2.09
N ILE A 32 -4.13 0.73 2.90
CA ILE A 32 -4.67 -0.53 2.40
C ILE A 32 -6.10 -0.31 1.93
N ASN A 33 -6.35 -0.56 0.65
CA ASN A 33 -7.68 -0.39 0.06
C ASN A 33 -8.70 -1.42 0.59
N SER A 34 -9.94 -0.97 0.81
CA SER A 34 -11.04 -1.77 1.35
C SER A 34 -11.46 -2.95 0.49
N ARG A 35 -11.04 -3.00 -0.79
CA ARG A 35 -11.19 -4.19 -1.65
C ARG A 35 -10.46 -5.43 -1.11
N TRP A 36 -9.46 -5.27 -0.25
CA TRP A 36 -8.77 -6.39 0.38
C TRP A 36 -9.55 -7.00 1.55
N PHE A 37 -10.55 -6.31 2.11
CA PHE A 37 -11.20 -6.74 3.35
C PHE A 37 -11.89 -8.11 3.28
N PRO A 38 -12.54 -8.52 2.17
CA PRO A 38 -13.09 -9.87 2.08
C PRO A 38 -12.05 -10.98 2.25
N LEU A 39 -10.79 -10.71 1.89
CA LEU A 39 -9.68 -11.64 2.08
C LEU A 39 -9.05 -11.48 3.47
N LEU A 40 -8.77 -10.24 3.90
CA LEU A 40 -8.12 -9.94 5.17
C LEU A 40 -8.96 -10.35 6.38
N SER A 41 -10.29 -10.28 6.28
CA SER A 41 -11.21 -10.70 7.34
C SER A 41 -11.08 -12.18 7.70
N ARG A 42 -10.69 -13.03 6.73
CA ARG A 42 -10.40 -14.46 6.96
C ARG A 42 -9.21 -14.69 7.90
N TYR A 43 -8.36 -13.67 8.06
CA TYR A 43 -7.21 -13.66 8.95
C TYR A 43 -7.45 -12.78 10.20
N GLY A 44 -8.71 -12.36 10.45
CA GLY A 44 -9.05 -11.50 11.58
C GLY A 44 -8.61 -10.03 11.42
N ILE A 45 -8.24 -9.61 10.20
CA ILE A 45 -7.81 -8.24 9.92
C ILE A 45 -8.99 -7.47 9.30
N GLY A 46 -9.61 -6.61 10.10
CA GLY A 46 -10.61 -5.64 9.67
C GLY A 46 -10.07 -4.21 9.67
N GLU A 47 -10.98 -3.25 9.51
CA GLU A 47 -10.64 -1.81 9.46
C GLU A 47 -9.86 -1.34 10.68
N GLN A 48 -10.34 -1.71 11.87
CA GLN A 48 -9.74 -1.27 13.12
C GLN A 48 -8.29 -1.75 13.25
N GLN A 49 -8.00 -2.97 12.80
CA GLN A 49 -6.66 -3.54 12.84
C GLN A 49 -5.69 -2.82 11.90
N LEU A 50 -6.17 -2.21 10.81
CA LEU A 50 -5.32 -1.45 9.89
C LEU A 50 -4.86 -0.10 10.43
N HIS A 51 -5.45 0.39 11.53
CA HIS A 51 -4.94 1.56 12.26
C HIS A 51 -3.73 1.22 13.14
N ASP A 52 -3.50 -0.06 13.46
CA ASP A 52 -2.24 -0.49 14.06
C ASP A 52 -1.12 -0.40 13.00
N PRO A 53 -0.06 0.40 13.23
CA PRO A 53 1.00 0.59 12.24
C PRO A 53 1.68 -0.72 11.82
N CYS A 54 1.89 -1.64 12.77
CA CYS A 54 2.57 -2.91 12.50
C CYS A 54 1.73 -3.79 11.58
N THR A 55 0.44 -3.92 11.86
CA THR A 55 -0.52 -4.66 11.03
C THR A 55 -0.60 -4.03 9.64
N SER A 56 -0.71 -2.71 9.55
CA SER A 56 -0.73 -1.99 8.27
C SER A 56 0.54 -2.28 7.44
N ILE A 57 1.72 -2.22 8.07
CA ILE A 57 3.01 -2.55 7.43
C ILE A 57 3.05 -4.00 6.96
N HIS A 58 2.62 -4.96 7.79
CA HIS A 58 2.61 -6.38 7.41
C HIS A 58 1.71 -6.64 6.21
N VAL A 59 0.50 -6.07 6.18
CA VAL A 59 -0.42 -6.21 5.05
C VAL A 59 0.16 -5.53 3.80
N GLY A 60 0.71 -4.32 3.91
CA GLY A 60 1.36 -3.64 2.79
C GLY A 60 2.57 -4.40 2.25
N ALA A 61 3.40 -4.97 3.13
CA ALA A 61 4.53 -5.81 2.74
C ALA A 61 4.06 -7.09 2.04
N TRP A 62 2.99 -7.71 2.52
CA TRP A 62 2.37 -8.86 1.88
C TRP A 62 1.88 -8.51 0.47
N ILE A 63 1.13 -7.43 0.28
CA ILE A 63 0.69 -6.97 -1.05
C ILE A 63 1.88 -6.71 -1.99
N LEU A 64 2.91 -6.01 -1.49
CA LEU A 64 4.13 -5.74 -2.26
C LEU A 64 4.82 -7.05 -2.68
N SER A 65 4.88 -8.04 -1.80
CA SER A 65 5.47 -9.35 -2.11
C SER A 65 4.73 -10.05 -3.26
N GLN A 66 3.39 -9.95 -3.32
CA GLN A 66 2.60 -10.51 -4.41
C GLN A 66 2.93 -9.83 -5.75
N ASN A 67 3.12 -8.50 -5.73
CA ASN A 67 3.54 -7.76 -6.92
C ASN A 67 4.95 -8.17 -7.36
N MET A 68 5.88 -8.33 -6.43
CA MET A 68 7.25 -8.77 -6.72
C MET A 68 7.31 -10.20 -7.27
N GLN A 69 6.45 -11.10 -6.79
CA GLN A 69 6.34 -12.45 -7.34
C GLN A 69 5.89 -12.43 -8.81
N ARG A 70 4.98 -11.51 -9.17
CA ARG A 70 4.45 -11.40 -10.53
C ARG A 70 5.34 -10.62 -11.50
N LEU A 71 6.01 -9.57 -11.02
CA LEU A 71 6.71 -8.57 -11.86
C LEU A 71 8.23 -8.55 -11.61
N GLY A 72 8.72 -9.50 -10.81
CA GLY A 72 10.10 -9.52 -10.32
C GLY A 72 10.37 -8.44 -9.27
N ASN A 73 11.57 -8.48 -8.67
CA ASN A 73 12.02 -7.43 -7.77
C ASN A 73 12.41 -6.17 -8.56
N SER A 74 11.41 -5.39 -8.96
CA SER A 74 11.55 -4.26 -9.88
C SER A 74 10.77 -3.03 -9.41
N TRP A 75 11.11 -1.86 -9.94
CA TRP A 75 10.32 -0.64 -9.72
C TRP A 75 8.90 -0.74 -10.29
N ASP A 76 8.67 -1.60 -11.28
CA ASP A 76 7.31 -1.86 -11.78
C ASP A 76 6.46 -2.60 -10.73
N ALA A 77 7.06 -3.53 -9.96
CA ALA A 77 6.38 -4.18 -8.84
C ALA A 77 6.01 -3.19 -7.73
N VAL A 78 6.86 -2.19 -7.48
CA VAL A 78 6.57 -1.10 -6.55
C VAL A 78 5.43 -0.24 -7.07
N GLY A 79 5.49 0.16 -8.34
CA GLY A 79 4.44 0.91 -9.02
C GLY A 79 3.09 0.20 -8.99
N ALA A 80 3.11 -1.13 -9.13
CA ALA A 80 1.93 -1.98 -9.09
C ALA A 80 1.21 -2.00 -7.74
N TYR A 81 1.85 -1.50 -6.67
CA TYR A 81 1.19 -1.33 -5.37
C TYR A 81 0.00 -0.37 -5.46
N ASN A 82 0.13 0.69 -6.27
CA ASN A 82 -0.90 1.72 -6.40
C ASN A 82 -1.80 1.55 -7.62
N SER A 83 -1.30 0.99 -8.73
CA SER A 83 -2.10 0.86 -9.95
C SER A 83 -1.65 -0.27 -10.87
N SER A 84 -2.59 -0.86 -11.59
CA SER A 84 -2.29 -1.81 -12.66
C SER A 84 -1.83 -1.15 -13.96
N ARG A 85 -1.99 0.17 -14.14
CA ARG A 85 -1.69 0.88 -15.41
C ARG A 85 -0.21 1.29 -15.47
N PRO A 86 0.56 0.93 -16.52
CA PRO A 86 2.01 1.18 -16.58
C PRO A 86 2.43 2.63 -16.34
N VAL A 87 1.73 3.61 -16.92
CA VAL A 87 2.05 5.04 -16.73
C VAL A 87 1.89 5.46 -15.26
N GLN A 88 0.86 4.96 -14.59
CA GLN A 88 0.60 5.26 -13.17
C GLN A 88 1.61 4.54 -12.27
N ARG A 89 2.01 3.32 -12.62
CA ARG A 89 3.08 2.58 -11.92
C ARG A 89 4.39 3.35 -11.92
N ALA A 90 4.82 3.83 -13.09
CA ALA A 90 6.05 4.59 -13.24
C ALA A 90 6.01 5.89 -12.41
N ALA A 91 4.91 6.63 -12.49
CA ALA A 91 4.72 7.86 -11.71
C ALA A 91 4.76 7.57 -10.19
N TYR A 92 4.07 6.52 -9.74
CA TYR A 92 4.06 6.11 -8.33
C TYR A 92 5.46 5.68 -7.86
N ALA A 93 6.13 4.81 -8.61
CA ALA A 93 7.48 4.33 -8.30
C ALA A 93 8.46 5.51 -8.15
N GLN A 94 8.36 6.54 -9.00
CA GLN A 94 9.18 7.74 -8.90
C GLN A 94 8.91 8.52 -7.59
N ARG A 95 7.65 8.61 -7.14
CA ARG A 95 7.34 9.23 -5.83
C ARG A 95 7.95 8.44 -4.67
N VAL A 96 7.84 7.11 -4.71
CA VAL A 96 8.44 6.23 -3.69
C VAL A 96 9.95 6.38 -3.67
N TYR A 97 10.61 6.40 -4.84
CA TYR A 97 12.05 6.61 -4.95
C TYR A 97 12.52 7.89 -4.26
N ARG A 98 11.79 9.00 -4.46
CA ARG A 98 12.11 10.30 -3.84
C ARG A 98 11.96 10.30 -2.31
N ASN A 99 11.19 9.36 -1.76
CA ASN A 99 10.93 9.22 -0.32
C ASN A 99 11.83 8.19 0.37
N LEU A 100 12.80 7.60 -0.34
CA LEU A 100 13.78 6.69 0.25
C LEU A 100 14.51 7.37 1.43
N PRO A 101 14.73 6.67 2.55
CA PRO A 101 15.59 7.16 3.63
C PRO A 101 16.98 7.49 3.09
N ARG A 102 17.59 8.55 3.63
CA ARG A 102 18.99 8.89 3.37
C ARG A 102 19.92 8.00 4.18
#